data_AF-A0A7C7GCH3-F1
#
_entry.id   AF-A0A7C7GCH3-F1
#
_cell.length_a   1.000
_cell.length_b   1.000
_cell.length_c   1.000
_cell.angle_alpha   90.00
_cell.angle_beta   90.00
_cell.angle_gamma   90.00
#
_symmetry.space_group_name_H-M   'P 1'
#
loop_
_entity.id
_entity.type
_entity.pdbx_description
1 polymer ?
#
loop_
_entity_poly.entity_id
_entity_poly.type
_entity_poly.pdbx_seq_one_letter_code
_entity_poly.pdbx_strand_id
1 'polypeptide(L)'
;DEEPAHVKQMLLDVVRECDYIIDNPPPTALFRDMLDSALLFRLNCWVRDYSDEWVARDWILTRVLERCIDEDIDIPYPHIQLKYDSASVMEKEAEKNAADEERKSAEKERIKAEARIKEQAESTARMNARKEIRARIEELNTALEEEESKESEDPDDPEGGISQNRLDILAEIQELEHKLDEGSGDDD
;
A
#
# COMPACT_ATOMS: atom_id res chain seq x y z
N ASP A 1 -31.07 -23.81 29.87
CA ASP A 1 -32.42 -23.64 29.28
C ASP A 1 -33.44 -23.61 30.39
N GLU A 2 -33.93 -22.40 30.70
CA GLU A 2 -34.87 -22.15 31.78
C GLU A 2 -36.31 -22.50 31.38
N GLU A 3 -37.09 -23.05 32.31
CA GLU A 3 -38.49 -23.37 32.06
C GLU A 3 -39.34 -22.08 32.01
N PRO A 4 -40.12 -21.82 30.94
CA PRO A 4 -40.94 -20.62 30.85
C PRO A 4 -41.97 -20.48 31.96
N ALA A 5 -42.35 -21.58 32.62
CA ALA A 5 -43.22 -21.58 33.78
C ALA A 5 -42.53 -21.00 35.02
N HIS A 6 -41.25 -21.31 35.21
CA HIS A 6 -40.44 -20.80 36.31
C HIS A 6 -40.28 -19.28 36.22
N VAL A 7 -39.89 -18.77 35.04
CA VAL A 7 -39.74 -17.32 34.79
C VAL A 7 -41.06 -16.57 35.02
N LYS A 8 -42.20 -17.13 34.58
CA LYS A 8 -43.51 -16.52 34.85
C LYS A 8 -43.82 -16.42 36.33
N GLN A 9 -43.50 -17.47 37.09
CA GLN A 9 -43.75 -17.50 38.53
C GLN A 9 -42.86 -16.46 39.24
N MET A 10 -41.57 -16.42 38.92
CA MET A 10 -40.64 -15.42 39.42
C MET A 10 -41.11 -13.99 39.11
N LEU A 11 -41.55 -13.70 37.87
CA LEU A 11 -42.09 -12.37 37.51
C LEU A 11 -43.33 -12.00 38.33
N LEU A 12 -44.24 -12.95 38.57
CA LEU A 12 -45.44 -12.71 39.37
C LEU A 12 -45.10 -12.48 40.85
N ASP A 13 -44.13 -13.21 41.38
CA ASP A 13 -43.70 -13.08 42.78
C ASP A 13 -43.02 -11.73 43.02
N VAL A 14 -42.16 -11.28 42.12
CA VAL A 14 -41.57 -9.92 42.19
C VAL A 14 -42.64 -8.84 42.20
N VAL A 15 -43.66 -8.96 41.35
CA VAL A 15 -44.73 -7.94 41.31
C VAL A 15 -45.56 -7.92 42.58
N ARG A 16 -45.80 -9.08 43.20
CA ARG A 16 -46.53 -9.18 44.47
C ARG A 16 -45.73 -8.66 45.67
N GLU A 17 -44.41 -8.66 45.58
CA GLU A 17 -43.52 -8.05 46.58
C GLU A 17 -43.53 -6.51 46.51
N CYS A 18 -44.07 -5.90 45.43
CA CYS A 18 -44.05 -4.45 45.21
C CYS A 18 -45.24 -3.73 45.87
N ASP A 19 -44.97 -2.87 46.86
CA ASP A 19 -46.01 -2.11 47.58
C ASP A 19 -46.82 -1.13 46.71
N TYR A 20 -46.26 -0.69 45.58
CA TYR A 20 -46.89 0.26 44.66
C TYR A 20 -47.98 -0.38 43.79
N ILE A 21 -47.99 -1.71 43.69
CA ILE A 21 -48.89 -2.47 42.83
C ILE A 21 -50.16 -2.86 43.59
N ILE A 22 -51.29 -2.83 42.88
CA ILE A 22 -52.58 -3.29 43.41
C ILE A 22 -52.78 -4.76 43.05
N ASP A 23 -53.26 -5.55 44.01
CA ASP A 23 -53.61 -6.97 43.79
C ASP A 23 -54.90 -7.18 43.00
N ASN A 24 -55.75 -6.15 42.91
CA ASN A 24 -57.02 -6.21 42.21
C ASN A 24 -57.17 -4.99 41.29
N PRO A 25 -57.06 -5.15 39.96
CA PRO A 25 -56.95 -6.40 39.21
C PRO A 25 -55.59 -7.12 39.37
N PRO A 26 -55.58 -8.48 39.32
CA PRO A 26 -54.37 -9.26 39.58
C PRO A 26 -53.31 -9.07 38.49
N PRO A 27 -52.02 -9.07 38.86
CA PRO A 27 -50.94 -9.01 37.89
C PRO A 27 -50.91 -10.29 37.04
N THR A 28 -50.53 -10.15 35.78
CA THR A 28 -50.46 -11.27 34.83
C THR A 28 -49.10 -11.29 34.12
N ALA A 29 -48.44 -12.44 34.16
CA ALA A 29 -47.24 -12.71 33.37
C ALA A 29 -47.61 -13.63 32.20
N LEU A 30 -47.37 -13.16 30.98
CA LEU A 30 -47.69 -13.85 29.74
C LEU A 30 -46.40 -14.15 28.97
N PHE A 31 -46.34 -15.32 28.37
CA PHE A 31 -45.32 -15.63 27.37
C PHE A 31 -45.81 -15.09 26.03
N ARG A 32 -45.08 -14.13 25.46
CA ARG A 32 -45.52 -13.38 24.28
C ARG A 32 -45.04 -14.03 22.99
N ASP A 33 -43.75 -14.24 22.87
CA ASP A 33 -43.14 -14.69 21.62
C ASP A 33 -41.76 -15.34 21.85
N MET A 34 -41.29 -16.10 20.86
CA MET A 34 -39.95 -16.67 20.81
C MET A 34 -39.17 -15.99 19.68
N LEU A 35 -38.19 -15.16 20.04
CA LEU A 35 -37.28 -14.55 19.08
C LEU A 35 -36.09 -15.49 18.81
N ASP A 36 -35.33 -15.16 17.76
CA ASP A 36 -34.16 -15.93 17.33
C ASP A 36 -33.09 -16.12 18.42
N SER A 37 -33.01 -15.18 19.37
CA SER A 37 -32.03 -15.20 20.45
C SER A 37 -32.63 -15.02 21.84
N ALA A 38 -33.96 -14.94 22.01
CA ALA A 38 -34.56 -14.62 23.30
C ALA A 38 -36.03 -15.05 23.43
N LEU A 39 -36.46 -15.33 24.65
CA LEU A 39 -37.86 -15.54 25.01
C LEU A 39 -38.48 -14.23 25.49
N LEU A 40 -39.58 -13.79 24.88
CA LEU A 40 -40.27 -12.56 25.27
C LEU A 40 -41.41 -12.83 26.25
N PHE A 41 -41.36 -12.20 27.41
CA PHE A 41 -42.43 -12.18 28.40
C PHE A 41 -43.07 -10.79 28.47
N ARG A 42 -44.38 -10.75 28.72
CA ARG A 42 -45.13 -9.54 29.01
C ARG A 42 -45.68 -9.62 30.43
N LEU A 43 -45.35 -8.62 31.24
CA LEU A 43 -45.86 -8.45 32.58
C LEU A 43 -46.87 -7.29 32.58
N ASN A 44 -48.11 -7.56 32.98
CA ASN A 44 -49.12 -6.53 33.21
C ASN A 44 -49.37 -6.41 34.70
N CYS A 45 -49.26 -5.20 35.23
CA CYS A 45 -49.55 -4.86 36.62
C CYS A 45 -50.20 -3.47 36.68
N TRP A 46 -50.83 -3.16 37.81
CA TRP A 46 -51.60 -1.94 38.00
C TRP A 46 -51.07 -1.17 39.20
N VAL A 47 -50.79 0.11 39.02
CA VAL A 47 -50.22 0.97 40.07
C VAL A 47 -51.35 1.69 40.82
N ARG A 48 -51.18 1.89 42.13
CA ARG A 48 -52.16 2.59 42.98
C ARG A 48 -52.35 4.06 42.59
N ASP A 49 -51.24 4.77 42.42
CA ASP A 49 -51.20 6.17 42.01
C ASP A 49 -50.43 6.29 40.69
N TYR A 50 -50.92 7.13 39.79
CA TYR A 50 -50.24 7.41 38.52
C TYR A 50 -48.89 8.10 38.74
N SER A 51 -48.73 8.84 39.84
CA SER A 51 -47.50 9.53 40.21
C SER A 51 -46.35 8.55 40.50
N ASP A 52 -46.68 7.34 40.94
CA ASP A 52 -45.71 6.31 41.35
C ASP A 52 -45.34 5.36 40.21
N GLU A 53 -45.88 5.53 39.00
CA GLU A 53 -45.65 4.63 37.86
C GLU A 53 -44.15 4.40 37.60
N TRP A 54 -43.37 5.47 37.58
CA TRP A 54 -41.94 5.42 37.31
C TRP A 54 -41.16 4.72 38.42
N VAL A 55 -41.54 4.95 39.67
CA VAL A 55 -40.89 4.36 40.84
C VAL A 55 -41.22 2.87 40.92
N ALA A 56 -42.48 2.50 40.71
CA ALA A 56 -42.91 1.11 40.65
C ALA A 56 -42.22 0.34 39.52
N ARG A 57 -42.10 0.96 38.34
CA ARG A 57 -41.42 0.36 37.18
C ARG A 57 -39.94 0.12 37.45
N ASP A 58 -39.24 1.11 37.98
CA ASP A 58 -37.81 1.00 38.31
C ASP A 58 -37.57 -0.09 39.36
N TRP A 59 -38.39 -0.11 40.41
CA TRP A 59 -38.33 -1.12 41.46
C TRP A 59 -38.55 -2.54 40.90
N ILE A 60 -39.59 -2.73 40.08
CA ILE A 60 -39.88 -4.04 39.47
C ILE A 60 -38.74 -4.48 38.55
N LEU A 61 -38.24 -3.60 37.66
CA LEU A 61 -37.18 -3.97 36.72
C LEU A 61 -35.88 -4.32 37.42
N THR A 62 -35.49 -3.55 38.44
CA THR A 62 -34.30 -3.83 39.26
C THR A 62 -34.44 -5.16 39.97
N ARG A 63 -35.60 -5.40 40.60
CA ARG A 63 -35.85 -6.63 41.36
C ARG A 63 -35.93 -7.87 40.46
N VAL A 64 -36.51 -7.74 39.26
CA VAL A 64 -36.49 -8.82 38.24
C VAL A 64 -35.06 -9.14 37.83
N LEU A 65 -34.22 -8.12 37.58
CA LEU A 65 -32.83 -8.34 37.20
C LEU A 65 -32.04 -9.04 38.31
N GLU A 66 -32.20 -8.62 39.56
CA GLU A 66 -31.59 -9.28 40.72
C GLU A 66 -32.03 -10.74 40.84
N ARG A 67 -33.33 -11.02 40.72
CA ARG A 67 -33.86 -12.39 40.75
C ARG A 67 -33.33 -13.24 39.61
N CYS A 68 -33.22 -12.69 38.40
CA CYS A 68 -32.62 -13.41 37.29
C CYS A 68 -31.16 -13.80 37.57
N ILE A 69 -30.38 -12.92 38.21
CA ILE A 69 -28.99 -13.22 38.61
C ILE A 69 -28.96 -14.28 39.73
N ASP A 70 -29.82 -14.15 40.74
CA ASP A 70 -29.89 -15.08 41.88
C ASP A 70 -30.32 -16.50 41.47
N GLU A 71 -31.21 -16.61 40.49
CA GLU A 71 -31.76 -17.86 39.96
C GLU A 71 -30.97 -18.40 38.73
N ASP A 72 -29.84 -17.78 38.37
CA ASP A 72 -28.99 -18.14 37.22
C ASP A 72 -29.71 -18.12 35.85
N ILE A 73 -30.72 -17.24 35.73
CA ILE A 73 -31.46 -16.99 34.50
C ILE A 73 -30.65 -16.06 33.59
N ASP A 74 -30.04 -16.62 32.54
CA ASP A 74 -29.25 -15.86 31.58
C ASP A 74 -30.11 -14.97 30.67
N ILE A 75 -29.70 -13.71 30.48
CA ILE A 75 -30.35 -12.75 29.58
C ILE A 75 -29.52 -12.68 28.29
N PRO A 76 -29.98 -13.33 27.20
CA PRO A 76 -29.16 -13.50 26.02
C PRO A 76 -28.92 -12.19 25.27
N TYR A 77 -27.66 -11.96 24.89
CA TYR A 77 -27.29 -10.90 23.95
C TYR A 77 -27.69 -11.28 22.52
N PRO A 78 -27.94 -10.31 21.61
CA PRO A 78 -28.24 -10.60 20.21
C PRO A 78 -27.11 -11.42 19.56
N HIS A 79 -27.43 -12.65 19.15
CA HIS A 79 -26.45 -13.56 18.55
C HIS A 79 -26.24 -13.23 17.06
N ILE A 80 -24.99 -13.03 16.65
CA ILE A 80 -24.59 -12.89 15.24
C ILE A 80 -23.85 -14.15 14.82
N GLN A 81 -24.41 -14.91 13.89
CA GLN A 81 -23.75 -16.07 13.31
C GLN A 81 -22.81 -15.62 12.17
N LEU A 82 -21.50 -15.68 12.39
CA LEU A 82 -20.49 -15.41 11.37
C LEU A 82 -20.20 -16.69 10.57
N LYS A 83 -20.56 -16.70 9.29
CA LYS A 83 -20.13 -17.75 8.35
C LYS A 83 -18.82 -17.32 7.69
N TYR A 84 -17.72 -17.96 8.07
CA TYR A 84 -16.43 -17.79 7.39
C TYR A 84 -16.36 -18.70 6.18
N ASP A 85 -16.28 -18.12 4.97
CA ASP A 85 -15.96 -18.84 3.75
C ASP A 85 -14.46 -18.67 3.45
N SER A 86 -13.67 -19.68 3.83
CA SER A 86 -12.21 -19.68 3.66
C SER A 86 -11.77 -19.61 2.21
N ALA A 87 -12.59 -20.09 1.26
CA ALA A 87 -12.27 -20.05 -0.16
C ALA A 87 -12.21 -18.60 -0.67
N SER A 88 -13.15 -17.77 -0.25
CA SER A 88 -13.24 -16.36 -0.67
C SER A 88 -12.08 -15.48 -0.15
N VAL A 89 -11.47 -15.87 0.96
CA VAL A 89 -10.32 -15.16 1.56
C VAL A 89 -9.04 -15.51 0.81
N MET A 90 -8.83 -16.79 0.53
CA MET A 90 -7.65 -17.27 -0.22
C MET A 90 -7.63 -16.74 -1.66
N GLU A 91 -8.80 -16.66 -2.32
CA GLU A 91 -8.92 -16.11 -3.68
C GLU A 91 -8.50 -14.64 -3.72
N LYS A 92 -8.99 -13.81 -2.79
CA LYS A 92 -8.62 -12.39 -2.69
C LYS A 92 -7.15 -12.16 -2.36
N GLU A 93 -6.55 -13.02 -1.55
CA GLU A 93 -5.11 -12.95 -1.25
C GLU A 93 -4.27 -13.36 -2.46
N ALA A 94 -4.67 -14.39 -3.20
CA ALA A 94 -4.01 -14.82 -4.42
C ALA A 94 -4.06 -13.74 -5.51
N GLU A 95 -5.22 -13.09 -5.70
CA GLU A 95 -5.38 -11.98 -6.65
C GLU A 95 -4.47 -10.79 -6.31
N LYS A 96 -4.38 -10.42 -5.02
CA LYS A 96 -3.49 -9.34 -4.57
C LYS A 96 -2.03 -9.67 -4.81
N ASN A 97 -1.60 -10.89 -4.48
CA ASN A 97 -0.22 -11.31 -4.66
C ASN A 97 0.16 -11.38 -6.15
N ALA A 98 -0.74 -11.84 -7.02
CA ALA A 98 -0.52 -11.85 -8.46
C ALA A 98 -0.35 -10.42 -9.01
N ALA A 99 -1.21 -9.49 -8.61
CA ALA A 99 -1.13 -8.09 -9.02
C ALA A 99 0.17 -7.40 -8.55
N ASP A 100 0.65 -7.72 -7.35
CA ASP A 100 1.91 -7.17 -6.84
C ASP A 100 3.14 -7.73 -7.55
N GLU A 101 3.14 -9.02 -7.92
CA GLU A 101 4.22 -9.62 -8.71
C GLU A 101 4.27 -9.11 -10.16
N GLU A 102 3.11 -8.89 -10.78
CA GLU A 102 3.03 -8.24 -12.09
C GLU A 102 3.58 -6.81 -12.06
N ARG A 103 3.28 -6.03 -11.01
CA ARG A 103 3.84 -4.67 -10.85
C ARG A 103 5.35 -4.67 -10.67
N LYS A 104 5.88 -5.57 -9.84
CA LYS A 104 7.34 -5.70 -9.61
C LYS A 104 8.07 -6.11 -10.88
N SER A 105 7.53 -7.09 -11.61
CA SER A 105 8.15 -7.56 -12.87
C SER A 105 8.12 -6.48 -13.94
N ALA A 106 7.01 -5.76 -14.09
CA ALA A 106 6.91 -4.63 -15.00
C ALA A 106 7.93 -3.51 -14.66
N GLU A 107 8.08 -3.17 -13.37
CA GLU A 107 9.04 -2.14 -12.95
C GLU A 107 10.49 -2.57 -13.19
N LYS A 108 10.83 -3.83 -12.92
CA LYS A 108 12.17 -4.37 -13.20
C LYS A 108 12.50 -4.33 -14.69
N GLU A 109 11.55 -4.67 -15.55
CA GLU A 109 11.72 -4.60 -17.01
C GLU A 109 11.90 -3.14 -17.48
N ARG A 110 11.17 -2.19 -16.89
CA ARG A 110 11.35 -0.75 -17.20
C ARG A 110 12.73 -0.23 -16.83
N ILE A 111 13.21 -0.54 -15.63
CA ILE A 111 14.55 -0.15 -15.17
C ILE A 111 15.62 -0.76 -16.08
N LYS A 112 15.47 -2.03 -16.47
CA LYS A 112 16.40 -2.71 -17.38
C LYS A 112 16.39 -2.08 -18.78
N ALA A 113 15.21 -1.74 -19.30
CA ALA A 113 15.08 -1.07 -20.59
C ALA A 113 15.74 0.32 -20.56
N GLU A 114 15.53 1.10 -19.50
CA GLU A 114 16.14 2.41 -19.32
C GLU A 114 17.67 2.33 -19.23
N ALA A 115 18.21 1.37 -18.47
CA ALA A 115 19.64 1.13 -18.40
C ALA A 115 20.25 0.78 -19.78
N ARG A 116 19.57 -0.09 -20.56
CA ARG A 116 20.01 -0.47 -21.90
C ARG A 116 19.98 0.72 -22.89
N ILE A 117 18.97 1.57 -22.80
CA ILE A 117 18.88 2.79 -23.63
C ILE A 117 20.03 3.74 -23.29
N LYS A 118 20.33 3.93 -22.00
CA LYS A 118 21.44 4.79 -21.55
C LYS A 118 22.79 4.27 -22.04
N GLU A 119 23.05 2.96 -21.91
CA GLU A 119 24.29 2.32 -22.38
C GLU A 119 24.46 2.44 -23.90
N GLN A 120 23.38 2.24 -24.68
CA GLN A 120 23.41 2.43 -26.13
C GLN A 120 23.66 3.89 -26.52
N ALA A 121 23.06 4.85 -25.82
CA ALA A 121 23.28 6.27 -26.04
C ALA A 121 24.72 6.68 -25.70
N GLU A 122 25.28 6.16 -24.61
CA GLU A 122 26.66 6.42 -24.19
C GLU A 122 27.67 5.80 -25.16
N SER A 123 27.46 4.55 -25.58
CA SER A 123 28.30 3.88 -26.59
C SER A 123 28.28 4.60 -27.94
N THR A 124 27.11 5.03 -28.42
CA THR A 124 26.99 5.78 -29.67
C THR A 124 27.61 7.17 -29.58
N ALA A 125 27.46 7.88 -28.46
CA ALA A 125 28.13 9.16 -28.21
C ALA A 125 29.66 9.01 -28.19
N ARG A 126 30.18 7.97 -27.50
CA ARG A 126 31.62 7.65 -27.48
C ARG A 126 32.16 7.35 -28.89
N MET A 127 31.44 6.56 -29.69
CA MET A 127 31.84 6.27 -31.07
C MET A 127 31.84 7.52 -31.96
N ASN A 128 30.83 8.39 -31.83
CA ASN A 128 30.76 9.63 -32.60
C ASN A 128 31.90 10.59 -32.22
N ALA A 129 32.18 10.78 -30.93
CA ALA A 129 33.31 11.60 -30.46
C ALA A 129 34.65 11.07 -30.99
N ARG A 130 34.85 9.75 -30.98
CA ARG A 130 36.05 9.10 -31.54
C ARG A 130 36.17 9.34 -33.05
N LYS A 131 35.06 9.32 -33.77
CA LYS A 131 35.02 9.58 -35.22
C LYS A 131 35.32 11.05 -35.54
N GLU A 132 34.82 11.99 -34.74
CA GLU A 132 35.10 13.43 -34.89
C GLU A 132 36.58 13.74 -34.67
N ILE A 133 37.19 13.19 -33.61
CA ILE A 133 38.63 13.35 -33.34
C ILE A 133 39.46 12.79 -34.50
N ARG A 134 39.11 11.61 -35.03
CA ARG A 134 39.80 11.02 -36.19
C ARG A 134 39.67 11.87 -37.45
N ALA A 135 38.48 12.39 -37.74
CA ALA A 135 38.26 13.27 -38.88
C ALA A 135 39.07 14.57 -38.75
N ARG A 136 39.21 15.11 -37.53
CA ARG A 136 40.03 16.29 -37.26
C ARG A 136 41.52 16.03 -37.47
N ILE A 137 42.02 14.86 -37.04
CA ILE A 137 43.41 14.44 -37.31
C ILE A 137 43.66 14.30 -38.81
N GLU A 138 42.73 13.71 -39.56
CA GLU A 138 42.83 13.57 -41.02
C GLU A 138 42.87 14.94 -41.73
N GLU A 139 42.06 15.90 -41.27
CA GLU A 139 42.08 17.28 -41.78
C GLU A 139 43.42 17.98 -41.50
N LEU A 140 43.95 17.85 -40.27
CA LEU A 140 45.25 18.42 -39.89
C LEU A 140 46.41 17.78 -40.67
N ASN A 141 46.36 16.46 -40.90
CA ASN A 141 47.34 15.76 -41.73
C ASN A 141 47.31 16.23 -43.19
N THR A 142 46.12 16.47 -43.74
CA THR A 142 45.98 17.00 -45.11
C THR A 142 46.56 18.41 -45.20
N ALA A 143 46.31 19.26 -44.20
CA ALA A 143 46.88 20.61 -44.13
C ALA A 143 48.41 20.60 -43.97
N LEU A 144 48.95 19.65 -43.20
CA LEU A 144 50.39 19.44 -43.05
C LEU A 144 51.05 19.05 -44.39
N GLU A 145 50.42 18.16 -45.16
CA GLU A 145 50.90 17.72 -46.48
C GLU A 145 50.85 18.87 -47.51
N GLU A 146 49.87 19.77 -47.41
CA GLU A 146 49.79 21.01 -48.20
C GLU A 146 50.84 22.06 -47.79
N GLU A 147 51.28 22.07 -46.55
CA GLU A 147 52.34 22.98 -46.07
C GLU A 147 53.73 22.45 -46.43
N GLU A 148 53.95 21.14 -46.31
CA GLU A 148 55.18 20.45 -46.76
C GLU A 148 55.42 20.61 -48.27
N SER A 149 54.35 20.56 -49.07
CA SER A 149 54.45 20.77 -50.52
C SER A 149 54.76 22.22 -50.91
N LYS A 150 54.31 23.21 -50.14
CA LYS A 150 54.66 24.63 -50.34
C LYS A 150 56.10 24.93 -49.89
N GLU A 151 56.58 24.28 -48.84
CA GLU A 151 57.96 24.42 -48.33
C GLU A 151 58.99 23.78 -49.30
N SER A 152 58.54 22.88 -50.19
CA SER A 152 59.38 22.21 -51.20
C SER A 152 59.62 23.02 -52.49
N GLU A 153 58.96 24.18 -52.66
CA GLU A 153 59.06 25.02 -53.87
C GLU A 153 60.04 26.23 -53.75
N ASP A 154 60.64 26.49 -52.57
CA ASP A 154 61.67 27.54 -52.39
C ASP A 154 63.10 26.94 -52.35
N PRO A 155 63.95 27.12 -53.40
CA PRO A 155 65.21 26.40 -53.55
C PRO A 155 66.46 27.03 -52.89
N ASP A 156 66.35 28.05 -52.03
CA ASP A 156 67.51 28.80 -51.51
C ASP A 156 67.47 29.09 -49.98
N ASP A 157 67.26 28.08 -49.12
CA ASP A 157 67.62 28.18 -47.69
C ASP A 157 68.27 26.88 -47.14
N PRO A 158 69.58 26.88 -46.81
CA PRO A 158 70.31 25.69 -46.36
C PRO A 158 70.27 25.45 -44.83
N GLU A 159 69.50 26.21 -44.05
CA GLU A 159 69.19 25.86 -42.65
C GLU A 159 67.68 25.60 -42.52
N GLY A 160 67.25 24.39 -42.90
CA GLY A 160 65.87 23.92 -42.80
C GLY A 160 65.37 23.84 -41.36
N GLY A 161 65.02 25.00 -40.80
CA GLY A 161 64.24 25.12 -39.58
C GLY A 161 62.78 24.84 -39.89
N ILE A 162 62.21 23.86 -39.20
CA ILE A 162 60.78 23.54 -39.30
C ILE A 162 59.99 24.83 -39.00
N SER A 163 59.12 25.27 -39.92
CA SER A 163 58.24 26.43 -39.67
C SER A 163 57.48 26.25 -38.34
N GLN A 164 57.38 27.31 -37.54
CA GLN A 164 56.69 27.27 -36.24
C GLN A 164 55.24 26.76 -36.39
N ASN A 165 54.56 27.10 -37.49
CA ASN A 165 53.22 26.61 -37.81
C ASN A 165 53.17 25.09 -37.98
N ARG A 166 54.18 24.50 -38.65
CA ARG A 166 54.30 23.06 -38.86
C ARG A 166 54.54 22.31 -37.55
N LEU A 167 55.36 22.89 -36.66
CA LEU A 167 55.55 22.36 -35.30
C LEU A 167 54.26 22.43 -34.48
N ASP A 168 53.50 23.52 -34.61
CA ASP A 168 52.24 23.72 -33.90
C ASP A 168 51.16 22.73 -34.38
N ILE A 169 51.07 22.46 -35.69
CA ILE A 169 50.15 21.44 -36.27
C ILE A 169 50.52 20.03 -35.79
N LEU A 170 51.81 19.68 -35.78
CA LEU A 170 52.27 18.39 -35.28
C LEU A 170 52.00 18.21 -33.77
N ALA A 171 52.15 19.27 -32.98
CA ALA A 171 51.81 19.26 -31.57
C ALA A 171 50.30 19.05 -31.34
N GLU A 172 49.44 19.70 -32.14
CA GLU A 172 47.98 19.52 -32.08
C GLU A 172 47.55 18.09 -32.46
N ILE A 173 48.18 17.48 -33.49
CA ILE A 173 47.93 16.08 -33.87
C ILE A 173 48.33 15.13 -32.73
N GLN A 174 49.52 15.32 -32.15
CA GLN A 174 50.02 14.47 -31.07
C GLN A 174 49.11 14.55 -29.82
N GLU A 175 48.56 15.73 -29.51
CA GLU A 175 47.60 15.92 -28.41
C GLU A 175 46.27 15.20 -28.68
N LEU A 176 45.75 15.28 -29.91
CA LEU A 176 44.51 14.60 -30.31
C LEU A 176 44.66 13.08 -30.37
N GLU A 177 45.83 12.57 -30.78
CA GLU A 177 46.17 11.15 -30.77
C GLU A 177 46.28 10.61 -29.34
N HIS A 178 46.92 11.34 -28.42
CA HIS A 178 46.98 10.99 -27.01
C HIS A 178 45.58 10.91 -26.39
N LYS A 179 44.71 11.87 -26.71
CA LYS A 179 43.31 11.89 -26.25
C LYS A 179 42.47 10.73 -26.80
N LEU A 180 42.87 10.16 -27.94
CA LEU A 180 42.26 8.96 -28.54
C LEU A 180 42.69 7.68 -27.81
N ASP A 181 43.92 7.66 -27.30
CA ASP A 181 44.56 6.53 -26.62
C ASP A 181 44.13 6.44 -25.14
N GLU A 182 44.03 7.59 -24.45
CA GLU A 182 43.51 7.65 -23.07
C GLU A 182 42.06 7.15 -22.94
N GLY A 183 41.24 7.34 -23.99
CA GLY A 183 39.87 6.83 -24.05
C GLY A 183 39.75 5.33 -24.37
N SER A 184 40.87 4.66 -24.65
CA SER A 184 40.94 3.22 -24.98
C SER A 184 41.30 2.34 -23.78
N GLY A 185 41.69 2.93 -22.64
CA GLY A 185 42.29 2.22 -21.50
C GLY A 185 41.31 1.56 -20.51
N ASP A 186 40.00 1.75 -20.65
CA ASP A 186 38.98 1.25 -19.72
C ASP A 186 38.26 -0.03 -20.22
N ASP A 187 38.82 -0.73 -21.22
CA ASP A 187 38.25 -1.94 -21.84
C ASP A 187 38.96 -3.25 -21.40
N ASP A 188 39.34 -3.39 -20.13
CA ASP A 188 39.72 -4.69 -19.51
C ASP A 188 39.02 -4.92 -18.15
#